data_AF-A0A831T3Q5-F1
#
_entry.id   AF-A0A831T3Q5-F1
#
_cell.length_a   1.000
_cell.length_b   1.000
_cell.length_c   1.000
_cell.angle_alpha   90.00
_cell.angle_beta   90.00
_cell.angle_gamma   90.00
#
_symmetry.space_group_name_H-M   'P 1'
#
loop_
_entity.id
_entity.type
_entity.pdbx_description
1 polymer ?
#
loop_
_entity_poly.entity_id
_entity_poly.type
_entity_poly.pdbx_seq_one_letter_code
_entity_poly.pdbx_strand_id
1 'polypeptide(L)'
;MPIKVENLSNIKLGSKPEQIINRALEVIPIEHLRGLSKIVLVDHIDDKRLTSRLTPQQKAELPALYMPKLPGSQAYAQIAMGVILPQDSFFKRIAYRFVLKSNLTQVTFSLVGQHYYMTLARGTKKTQMEAAVKSYVEKYFKIWREKTYRIRTKLFKPIQPWLEKISKRLRARYEREMKKRQKA
;
A
#
# COMPACT_ATOMS: atom_id res chain seq x y z
N MET A 1 -1.01 7.75 20.25
CA MET A 1 -2.39 8.09 19.85
C MET A 1 -2.82 7.13 18.76
N PRO A 2 -4.05 6.58 18.80
CA PRO A 2 -4.56 5.77 17.70
C PRO A 2 -4.72 6.66 16.46
N ILE A 3 -4.19 6.23 15.32
CA ILE A 3 -4.44 6.88 14.04
C ILE A 3 -5.93 6.73 13.73
N LYS A 4 -6.60 7.84 13.42
CA LYS A 4 -8.01 7.80 13.05
C LYS A 4 -8.14 7.28 11.61
N VAL A 5 -8.99 6.28 11.40
CA VAL A 5 -9.36 5.83 10.06
C VAL A 5 -10.73 6.38 9.72
N GLU A 6 -10.80 7.26 8.72
CA GLU A 6 -12.04 7.91 8.27
C GLU A 6 -12.44 7.34 6.92
N ASN A 7 -13.71 7.01 6.75
CA ASN A 7 -14.24 6.53 5.48
C ASN A 7 -15.16 7.59 4.87
N LEU A 8 -14.68 8.25 3.81
CA LEU A 8 -15.41 9.21 2.99
C LEU A 8 -15.72 8.64 1.60
N SER A 9 -15.49 7.34 1.39
CA SER A 9 -15.79 6.67 0.12
C SER A 9 -17.25 6.24 0.08
N ASN A 10 -17.91 6.49 -1.06
CA ASN A 10 -19.28 6.04 -1.31
C ASN A 10 -19.34 4.62 -1.91
N ILE A 11 -18.19 4.00 -2.17
CA ILE A 11 -18.12 2.67 -2.76
C ILE A 11 -18.65 1.63 -1.77
N LYS A 12 -19.64 0.83 -2.20
CA LYS A 12 -20.19 -0.26 -1.40
C LYS A 12 -19.15 -1.36 -1.21
N LEU A 13 -18.49 -1.35 -0.05
CA LEU A 13 -17.50 -2.33 0.34
C LEU A 13 -18.19 -3.48 1.10
N GLY A 14 -18.11 -4.70 0.58
CA GLY A 14 -18.61 -5.89 1.30
C GLY A 14 -17.75 -6.29 2.51
N SER A 15 -16.54 -5.73 2.62
CA SER A 15 -15.62 -5.90 3.73
C SER A 15 -15.41 -4.56 4.43
N LYS A 16 -15.23 -4.54 5.75
CA LYS A 16 -14.95 -3.32 6.53
C LYS A 16 -13.50 -2.85 6.32
N PRO A 17 -13.21 -1.88 5.42
CA PRO A 17 -11.84 -1.48 5.09
C PRO A 17 -11.10 -0.89 6.30
N GLU A 18 -11.80 -0.23 7.20
CA GLU A 18 -11.26 0.40 8.40
C GLU A 18 -10.66 -0.65 9.33
N GLN A 19 -11.32 -1.81 9.45
CA GLN A 19 -10.81 -2.93 10.24
C GLN A 19 -9.54 -3.54 9.61
N ILE A 20 -9.44 -3.56 8.28
CA ILE A 20 -8.26 -4.05 7.58
C ILE A 20 -7.07 -3.12 7.86
N ILE A 21 -7.28 -1.80 7.75
CA ILE A 21 -6.27 -0.78 8.03
C ILE A 21 -5.84 -0.85 9.49
N ASN A 22 -6.78 -0.88 10.44
CA ASN A 22 -6.44 -0.96 11.87
C ASN A 22 -5.60 -2.20 12.18
N ARG A 23 -5.96 -3.38 11.64
CA ARG A 23 -5.16 -4.61 11.77
C ARG A 23 -3.79 -4.52 11.12
N ALA A 24 -3.66 -3.76 10.03
CA ALA A 24 -2.36 -3.47 9.44
C ALA A 24 -1.51 -2.60 10.37
N LEU A 25 -2.08 -1.54 10.93
CA LEU A 25 -1.37 -0.63 11.84
C LEU A 25 -0.88 -1.32 13.12
N GLU A 26 -1.60 -2.33 13.62
CA GLU A 26 -1.19 -3.12 14.80
C GLU A 26 0.17 -3.80 14.69
N VAL A 27 0.67 -4.08 13.48
CA VAL A 27 1.99 -4.73 13.31
C VAL A 27 3.13 -3.73 13.21
N ILE A 28 2.82 -2.44 13.16
CA ILE A 28 3.78 -1.37 13.00
C ILE A 28 4.17 -0.83 14.39
N PRO A 29 5.46 -0.55 14.65
CA PRO A 29 5.88 0.13 15.87
C PRO A 29 5.17 1.48 16.02
N ILE A 30 4.75 1.82 17.24
CA ILE A 30 4.01 3.05 17.54
C ILE A 30 4.85 4.29 17.19
N GLU A 31 6.17 4.19 17.29
CA GLU A 31 7.12 5.24 16.95
C GLU A 31 7.01 5.64 15.48
N HIS A 32 6.79 4.67 14.58
CA HIS A 32 6.67 4.94 13.14
C HIS A 32 5.35 5.61 12.77
N LEU A 33 4.37 5.59 13.68
CA LEU A 33 3.06 6.21 13.52
C LEU A 33 3.04 7.63 14.09
N ARG A 34 4.11 8.04 14.79
CA ARG A 34 4.17 9.32 15.51
C ARG A 34 4.12 10.49 14.52
N GLY A 35 3.07 11.30 14.64
CA GLY A 35 2.86 12.49 13.82
C GLY A 35 1.93 12.27 12.63
N LEU A 36 1.54 11.02 12.36
CA LEU A 36 0.46 10.70 11.43
C LEU A 36 -0.88 10.78 12.17
N SER A 37 -1.76 11.68 11.73
CA SER A 37 -3.03 11.95 12.41
C SER A 37 -4.14 10.98 11.98
N LYS A 38 -4.31 10.82 10.66
CA LYS A 38 -5.41 10.04 10.09
C LYS A 38 -5.09 9.40 8.74
N ILE A 39 -5.84 8.36 8.42
CA ILE A 39 -5.92 7.74 7.09
C ILE A 39 -7.36 7.87 6.61
N VAL A 40 -7.54 8.52 5.46
CA VAL A 40 -8.85 8.83 4.88
C VAL A 40 -9.06 7.97 3.64
N LEU A 41 -10.16 7.23 3.60
CA LEU A 41 -10.62 6.52 2.41
C LEU A 41 -11.48 7.48 1.57
N VAL A 42 -11.14 7.65 0.30
CA VAL A 42 -11.85 8.52 -0.64
C VAL A 42 -12.14 7.74 -1.91
N ASP A 43 -13.12 8.17 -2.71
CA ASP A 43 -13.38 7.53 -4.00
C ASP A 43 -12.22 7.78 -4.98
N HIS A 44 -11.80 9.06 -5.10
CA HIS A 44 -10.67 9.50 -5.90
C HIS A 44 -9.85 10.57 -5.15
N ILE A 45 -8.57 10.68 -5.48
CA ILE A 45 -7.67 11.67 -4.88
C ILE A 45 -7.78 12.97 -5.66
N ASP A 46 -8.37 13.98 -5.04
CA ASP A 46 -8.44 15.32 -5.60
C ASP A 46 -7.54 16.30 -4.83
N ASP A 47 -6.27 16.36 -5.24
CA ASP A 47 -5.34 17.39 -4.78
C ASP A 47 -4.90 18.26 -5.97
N LYS A 48 -5.10 19.58 -5.85
CA LYS A 48 -4.75 20.58 -6.87
C LYS A 48 -3.25 20.60 -7.17
N ARG A 49 -2.40 20.23 -6.21
CA ARG A 49 -0.93 20.22 -6.34
C ARG A 49 -0.41 19.12 -7.27
N LEU A 50 -1.21 18.10 -7.52
CA LEU A 50 -0.85 17.00 -8.42
C LEU A 50 -1.00 17.41 -9.89
N THR A 51 -1.84 18.40 -10.18
CA THR A 51 -2.16 18.87 -11.55
C THR A 51 -0.93 19.37 -12.30
N SER A 52 0.09 19.88 -11.60
CA SER A 52 1.33 20.36 -12.22
C SER A 52 2.37 19.26 -12.47
N ARG A 53 2.14 18.04 -11.98
CA ARG A 53 3.13 16.95 -12.01
C ARG A 53 2.64 15.66 -12.65
N LEU A 54 1.33 15.45 -12.71
CA LEU A 54 0.71 14.24 -13.22
C LEU A 54 -0.29 14.59 -14.31
N THR A 55 -0.37 13.75 -15.34
CA THR A 55 -1.46 13.86 -16.32
C THR A 55 -2.80 13.51 -15.65
N PRO A 56 -3.94 13.96 -16.22
CA PRO A 56 -5.26 13.61 -15.68
C PRO A 56 -5.48 12.10 -15.53
N GLN A 57 -4.94 11.32 -16.47
CA GLN A 57 -4.99 9.85 -16.46
C GLN A 57 -4.18 9.28 -15.28
N GLN A 58 -2.93 9.74 -15.09
CA GLN A 58 -2.09 9.31 -13.97
C GLN A 58 -2.67 9.70 -12.61
N LYS A 59 -3.36 10.86 -12.52
CA LYS A 59 -4.06 11.29 -11.31
C LYS A 59 -5.24 10.36 -11.00
N ALA A 60 -6.00 9.95 -12.02
CA ALA A 60 -7.13 9.04 -11.85
C ALA A 60 -6.69 7.63 -11.38
N GLU A 61 -5.50 7.19 -11.77
CA GLU A 61 -4.93 5.89 -11.41
C GLU A 61 -4.15 5.90 -10.08
N LEU A 62 -4.05 7.04 -9.40
CA LEU A 62 -3.26 7.15 -8.16
C LEU A 62 -3.96 6.40 -7.01
N PRO A 63 -3.38 5.32 -6.45
CA PRO A 63 -4.06 4.51 -5.45
C PRO A 63 -4.01 5.12 -4.05
N ALA A 64 -3.02 5.97 -3.77
CA ALA A 64 -2.82 6.57 -2.46
C ALA A 64 -1.96 7.83 -2.54
N LEU A 65 -2.15 8.73 -1.58
CA LEU A 65 -1.38 9.96 -1.44
C LEU A 65 -1.04 10.20 0.04
N TYR A 66 0.25 10.34 0.33
CA TYR A 66 0.71 10.83 1.63
C TYR A 66 0.80 12.35 1.63
N MET A 67 0.24 12.99 2.66
CA MET A 67 0.25 14.43 2.82
C MET A 67 1.12 14.78 4.05
N PRO A 68 2.30 15.41 3.82
CA PRO A 68 3.18 15.77 4.92
C PRO A 68 2.56 16.87 5.79
N LYS A 69 3.11 17.05 6.98
CA LYS A 69 2.70 18.11 7.90
C LYS A 69 2.92 19.48 7.25
N LEU A 70 1.89 20.32 7.31
CA LEU A 70 1.90 21.70 6.81
C LEU A 70 1.55 22.67 7.94
N PRO A 71 1.89 23.96 7.84
CA PRO A 71 1.37 24.96 8.76
C PRO A 71 -0.16 24.86 8.84
N GLY A 72 -0.70 24.65 10.04
CA GLY A 72 -2.14 24.50 10.27
C GLY A 72 -2.75 23.10 10.04
N SER A 73 -1.99 22.11 9.54
CA SER A 73 -2.49 20.73 9.35
C SER A 73 -1.46 19.68 9.76
N GLN A 74 -1.91 18.67 10.51
CA GLN A 74 -1.09 17.49 10.79
C GLN A 74 -0.90 16.65 9.53
N ALA A 75 0.12 15.77 9.53
CA ALA A 75 0.31 14.83 8.44
C ALA A 75 -0.84 13.81 8.41
N TYR A 76 -1.31 13.46 7.22
CA TYR A 76 -2.35 12.46 7.02
C TYR A 76 -2.15 11.75 5.67
N ALA A 77 -2.90 10.69 5.44
CA ALA A 77 -2.85 9.96 4.19
C ALA A 77 -4.24 9.75 3.60
N GLN A 78 -4.30 9.64 2.27
CA GLN A 78 -5.50 9.32 1.52
C GLN A 78 -5.31 8.02 0.74
N ILE A 79 -6.36 7.20 0.67
CA ILE A 79 -6.42 5.98 -0.11
C ILE A 79 -7.61 6.06 -1.05
N ALA A 80 -7.36 5.95 -2.35
CA ALA A 80 -8.38 5.99 -3.39
C ALA A 80 -9.01 4.60 -3.57
N MET A 81 -10.22 4.43 -3.06
CA MET A 81 -10.96 3.17 -3.13
C MET A 81 -11.45 2.86 -4.55
N GLY A 82 -11.65 3.87 -5.40
CA GLY A 82 -12.02 3.68 -6.81
C GLY A 82 -10.93 2.97 -7.61
N VAL A 83 -9.66 3.20 -7.27
CA VAL A 83 -8.50 2.53 -7.90
C VAL A 83 -8.28 1.13 -7.34
N ILE A 84 -8.45 0.96 -6.02
CA ILE A 84 -8.23 -0.32 -5.35
C ILE A 84 -9.36 -1.33 -5.67
N LEU A 85 -10.58 -0.83 -5.86
CA LEU A 85 -11.78 -1.62 -6.16
C LEU A 85 -12.54 -1.02 -7.35
N PRO A 86 -12.03 -1.16 -8.58
CA PRO A 86 -12.68 -0.64 -9.77
C PRO A 86 -14.05 -1.30 -9.97
N GLN A 87 -15.03 -0.51 -10.40
CA GLN A 87 -16.44 -0.94 -10.50
C GLN A 87 -16.85 -1.43 -11.89
N ASP A 88 -15.95 -1.36 -12.88
CA ASP A 88 -16.25 -1.47 -14.32
C ASP A 88 -16.80 -2.83 -14.78
N SER A 89 -16.45 -3.93 -14.11
CA SER A 89 -16.86 -5.28 -14.53
C SER A 89 -17.08 -6.20 -13.33
N PHE A 90 -18.12 -7.05 -13.38
CA PHE A 90 -18.46 -7.99 -12.31
C PHE A 90 -17.32 -8.94 -11.96
N PHE A 91 -16.66 -9.54 -12.98
CA PHE A 91 -15.52 -10.43 -12.76
C PHE A 91 -14.32 -9.69 -12.17
N LYS A 92 -14.02 -8.49 -12.68
CA LYS A 92 -12.97 -7.64 -12.10
C LYS A 92 -13.29 -7.34 -10.63
N ARG A 93 -14.51 -6.91 -10.32
CA ARG A 93 -14.96 -6.61 -8.96
C ARG A 93 -14.77 -7.79 -8.02
N ILE A 94 -15.10 -9.01 -8.45
CA ILE A 94 -14.88 -10.22 -7.65
C ILE A 94 -13.38 -10.45 -7.43
N ALA A 95 -12.57 -10.41 -8.49
CA ALA A 95 -11.12 -10.59 -8.37
C ALA A 95 -10.50 -9.57 -7.40
N TYR A 96 -10.86 -8.30 -7.52
CA TYR A 96 -10.38 -7.22 -6.66
C TYR A 96 -10.85 -7.40 -5.20
N ARG A 97 -12.04 -7.94 -4.94
CA ARG A 97 -12.49 -8.27 -3.58
C ARG A 97 -11.59 -9.31 -2.90
N PHE A 98 -11.12 -10.32 -3.64
CA PHE A 98 -10.22 -11.34 -3.07
C PHE A 98 -8.85 -10.76 -2.69
N VAL A 99 -8.35 -9.80 -3.46
CA VAL A 99 -7.04 -9.17 -3.20
C VAL A 99 -7.12 -7.89 -2.37
N LEU A 100 -8.32 -7.35 -2.13
CA LEU A 100 -8.56 -6.08 -1.44
C LEU A 100 -7.82 -5.98 -0.12
N LYS A 101 -7.92 -7.02 0.72
CA LYS A 101 -7.25 -7.05 2.03
C LYS A 101 -5.73 -6.92 1.90
N SER A 102 -5.14 -7.62 0.94
CA SER A 102 -3.70 -7.60 0.67
C SER A 102 -3.27 -6.24 0.13
N ASN A 103 -3.99 -5.72 -0.87
CA ASN A 103 -3.66 -4.45 -1.51
C ASN A 103 -3.79 -3.28 -0.55
N LEU A 104 -4.91 -3.20 0.18
CA LEU A 104 -5.15 -2.14 1.17
C LEU A 104 -4.09 -2.14 2.28
N THR A 105 -3.66 -3.32 2.72
CA THR A 105 -2.59 -3.47 3.71
C THR A 105 -1.24 -2.99 3.17
N GLN A 106 -0.86 -3.39 1.95
CA GLN A 106 0.40 -2.95 1.32
C GLN A 106 0.41 -1.44 1.07
N VAL A 107 -0.71 -0.88 0.62
CA VAL A 107 -0.87 0.57 0.44
C VAL A 107 -0.74 1.30 1.79
N THR A 108 -1.36 0.78 2.85
CA THR A 108 -1.23 1.32 4.20
C THR A 108 0.23 1.32 4.66
N PHE A 109 0.96 0.21 4.47
CA PHE A 109 2.38 0.16 4.79
C PHE A 109 3.24 1.09 3.95
N SER A 110 2.88 1.29 2.67
CA SER A 110 3.57 2.25 1.81
C SER A 110 3.41 3.66 2.33
N LEU A 111 2.18 4.06 2.70
CA LEU A 111 1.89 5.37 3.27
C LEU A 111 2.61 5.61 4.61
N VAL A 112 2.58 4.63 5.50
CA VAL A 112 3.29 4.73 6.78
C VAL A 112 4.80 4.73 6.57
N GLY A 113 5.32 3.94 5.63
CA GLY A 113 6.73 3.94 5.27
C GLY A 113 7.17 5.31 4.72
N GLN A 114 6.37 5.91 3.84
CA GLN A 114 6.61 7.28 3.34
C GLN A 114 6.63 8.28 4.49
N HIS A 115 5.64 8.22 5.39
CA HIS A 115 5.62 9.06 6.58
C HIS A 115 6.89 8.91 7.42
N TYR A 116 7.25 7.67 7.77
CA TYR A 116 8.41 7.36 8.58
C TYR A 116 9.71 7.88 7.96
N TYR A 117 9.98 7.58 6.67
CA TYR A 117 11.22 7.99 6.02
C TYR A 117 11.29 9.48 5.68
N MET A 118 10.15 10.15 5.51
CA MET A 118 10.13 11.59 5.27
C MET A 118 10.21 12.43 6.54
N THR A 119 9.83 11.89 7.69
CA THR A 119 9.68 12.70 8.93
C THR A 119 10.53 12.25 10.10
N LEU A 120 10.74 10.93 10.27
CA LEU A 120 11.36 10.37 11.48
C LEU A 120 12.74 9.78 11.20
N ALA A 121 12.89 9.06 10.08
CA ALA A 121 14.15 8.42 9.74
C ALA A 121 15.19 9.49 9.36
N ARG A 122 16.33 9.48 10.05
CA ARG A 122 17.48 10.33 9.72
C ARG A 122 18.37 9.61 8.71
N GLY A 123 18.92 10.36 7.75
CA GLY A 123 19.99 9.87 6.85
C GLY A 123 19.53 9.18 5.56
N THR A 124 18.23 9.01 5.32
CA THR A 124 17.74 8.49 4.03
C THR A 124 17.71 9.59 2.98
N LYS A 125 18.53 9.44 1.92
CA LYS A 125 18.52 10.38 0.79
C LYS A 125 17.24 10.22 -0.03
N LYS A 126 16.77 11.29 -0.66
CA LYS A 126 15.57 11.28 -1.52
C LYS A 126 15.65 10.23 -2.63
N THR A 127 16.82 10.01 -3.20
CA THR A 127 17.07 8.99 -4.24
C THR A 127 16.90 7.56 -3.76
N GLN A 128 16.99 7.32 -2.44
CA GLN A 128 16.89 6.00 -1.83
C GLN A 128 15.52 5.76 -1.17
N MET A 129 14.65 6.77 -1.12
CA MET A 129 13.37 6.69 -0.41
C MET A 129 12.47 5.58 -0.96
N GLU A 130 12.34 5.47 -2.28
CA GLU A 130 11.48 4.45 -2.89
C GLU A 130 11.92 3.03 -2.54
N ALA A 131 13.23 2.77 -2.61
CA ALA A 131 13.80 1.49 -2.20
C ALA A 131 13.57 1.23 -0.71
N ALA A 132 13.79 2.23 0.15
CA ALA A 132 13.59 2.11 1.59
C ALA A 132 12.12 1.85 1.96
N VAL A 133 11.18 2.56 1.32
CA VAL A 133 9.74 2.35 1.49
C VAL A 133 9.34 0.96 1.00
N LYS A 134 9.87 0.51 -0.15
CA LYS A 134 9.60 -0.85 -0.66
C LYS A 134 10.06 -1.93 0.33
N SER A 135 11.28 -1.85 0.82
CA SER A 135 11.80 -2.80 1.82
C SER A 135 10.99 -2.75 3.13
N TYR A 136 10.52 -1.56 3.53
CA TYR A 136 9.62 -1.40 4.67
C TYR A 136 8.29 -2.13 4.46
N VAL A 137 7.66 -1.93 3.30
CA VAL A 137 6.42 -2.62 2.94
C VAL A 137 6.64 -4.14 2.98
N GLU A 138 7.70 -4.64 2.36
CA GLU A 138 8.01 -6.07 2.33
C GLU A 138 8.18 -6.67 3.74
N LYS A 139 8.91 -5.97 4.63
CA LYS A 139 9.12 -6.37 6.02
C LYS A 139 7.80 -6.48 6.79
N TYR A 140 7.02 -5.40 6.84
CA TYR A 140 5.79 -5.37 7.64
C TYR A 140 4.67 -6.19 7.03
N PHE A 141 4.64 -6.33 5.69
CA PHE A 141 3.73 -7.23 5.02
C PHE A 141 4.03 -8.70 5.31
N LYS A 142 5.30 -9.09 5.45
CA LYS A 142 5.67 -10.43 5.92
C LYS A 142 5.15 -10.67 7.34
N ILE A 143 5.43 -9.77 8.29
CA ILE A 143 4.99 -9.86 9.69
C ILE A 143 3.46 -9.95 9.76
N TRP A 144 2.75 -9.09 9.03
CA TRP A 144 1.29 -9.09 8.99
C TRP A 144 0.71 -10.39 8.43
N ARG A 145 1.31 -10.95 7.36
CA ARG A 145 0.87 -12.24 6.81
C ARG A 145 1.06 -13.37 7.80
N GLU A 146 2.19 -13.37 8.52
CA GLU A 146 2.47 -14.37 9.56
C GLU A 146 1.48 -14.30 10.72
N LYS A 147 1.15 -13.09 11.18
CA LYS A 147 0.14 -12.85 12.24
C LYS A 147 -1.27 -13.24 11.76
N THR A 148 -1.64 -12.85 10.54
CA THR A 148 -3.00 -13.00 9.99
C THR A 148 -3.32 -14.44 9.58
N TYR A 149 -2.35 -15.14 8.96
CA TYR A 149 -2.56 -16.48 8.40
C TYR A 149 -1.76 -17.54 9.14
N ARG A 150 -1.66 -17.43 10.48
CA ARG A 150 -0.79 -18.26 11.36
C ARG A 150 -0.81 -19.76 11.06
N ILE A 151 -1.97 -20.33 10.74
CA ILE A 151 -2.13 -21.76 10.45
C ILE A 151 -1.55 -22.10 9.06
N ARG A 152 -1.94 -21.33 8.03
CA ARG A 152 -1.45 -21.54 6.66
C ARG A 152 0.05 -21.25 6.55
N THR A 153 0.54 -20.21 7.21
CA THR A 153 1.97 -19.89 7.19
C THR A 153 2.79 -20.96 7.90
N LYS A 154 2.32 -21.54 9.00
CA LYS A 154 2.97 -22.72 9.61
C LYS A 154 3.05 -23.91 8.66
N LEU A 155 1.98 -24.18 7.89
CA LEU A 155 1.94 -25.28 6.93
C LEU A 155 2.91 -25.08 5.75
N PHE A 156 3.01 -23.86 5.23
CA PHE A 156 3.84 -23.56 4.04
C PHE A 156 5.27 -23.10 4.34
N LYS A 157 5.59 -22.76 5.61
CA LYS A 157 6.96 -22.42 6.06
C LYS A 157 8.05 -23.39 5.58
N PRO A 158 7.92 -24.72 5.70
CA PRO A 158 8.96 -25.65 5.24
C PRO A 158 9.19 -25.60 3.73
N ILE A 159 8.18 -25.22 2.94
CA ILE A 159 8.25 -25.23 1.46
C ILE A 159 8.58 -23.82 0.91
N GLN A 160 8.51 -22.77 1.73
CA GLN A 160 8.86 -21.39 1.36
C GLN A 160 10.18 -21.25 0.57
N PRO A 161 11.33 -21.83 0.99
CA PRO A 161 12.58 -21.61 0.28
C PRO A 161 12.56 -22.15 -1.16
N TRP A 162 11.78 -23.21 -1.41
CA TRP A 162 11.61 -23.77 -2.75
C TRP A 162 10.68 -22.90 -3.62
N LEU A 163 9.57 -22.45 -3.05
CA LEU A 163 8.65 -21.51 -3.70
C LEU A 163 9.33 -20.19 -4.05
N GLU A 164 10.20 -19.67 -3.17
CA GLU A 164 10.98 -18.46 -3.43
C GLU A 164 11.94 -18.66 -4.62
N LYS A 165 12.63 -19.79 -4.71
CA LYS A 165 13.48 -20.13 -5.86
C LYS A 165 12.69 -20.17 -7.17
N ILE A 166 11.50 -20.76 -7.17
CA ILE A 166 10.62 -20.79 -8.35
C ILE A 166 10.16 -19.37 -8.71
N SER A 167 9.71 -18.59 -7.72
CA SER A 167 9.25 -17.23 -7.96
C SER A 167 10.34 -16.34 -8.57
N LYS A 168 11.59 -16.51 -8.12
CA LYS A 168 12.76 -15.78 -8.66
C LYS A 168 13.03 -16.17 -10.10
N ARG A 169 12.94 -17.47 -10.44
CA ARG A 169 13.08 -17.96 -11.82
C ARG A 169 11.97 -17.43 -12.73
N LEU A 170 10.71 -17.43 -12.27
CA LEU A 170 9.58 -16.92 -13.04
C LEU A 170 9.69 -15.41 -13.29
N ARG A 171 10.04 -14.63 -12.27
CA ARG A 171 10.30 -13.19 -12.43
C ARG A 171 11.43 -12.92 -13.42
N ALA A 172 12.54 -13.64 -13.31
CA ALA A 172 13.66 -13.50 -14.24
C ALA A 172 13.27 -13.84 -15.68
N ARG A 173 12.40 -14.83 -15.90
CA ARG A 173 11.86 -15.15 -17.24
C ARG A 173 10.97 -14.03 -17.78
N TYR A 174 10.03 -13.55 -16.97
CA TYR A 174 9.12 -12.46 -17.34
C TYR A 174 9.88 -11.17 -17.68
N GLU A 175 10.88 -10.79 -16.87
CA GLU A 175 11.72 -9.62 -17.14
C GLU A 175 12.49 -9.74 -18.46
N ARG A 176 12.95 -10.95 -18.81
CA ARG A 176 13.60 -11.21 -20.11
C ARG A 176 12.63 -11.06 -21.27
N GLU A 177 11.39 -11.55 -21.14
CA GLU A 177 10.35 -11.41 -22.16
C GLU A 177 9.92 -9.96 -22.37
N MET A 178 9.73 -9.21 -21.28
CA MET A 178 9.43 -7.77 -21.35
C MET A 178 10.56 -6.98 -22.02
N LYS A 179 11.83 -7.29 -21.68
CA LYS A 179 12.99 -6.70 -22.35
C LYS A 179 13.09 -7.06 -23.84
N LYS A 180 12.67 -8.26 -24.23
CA LYS A 180 12.59 -8.66 -25.65
C LYS A 180 11.49 -7.90 -26.38
N ARG A 181 10.31 -7.75 -25.77
CA ARG A 181 9.19 -6.98 -26.33
C ARG A 181 9.44 -5.47 -26.45
N GLN A 182 10.31 -4.90 -25.60
CA GLN A 182 10.72 -3.50 -25.69
C GLN A 182 11.84 -3.25 -26.71
N LYS A 183 12.54 -4.30 -27.16
CA LYS A 183 13.64 -4.23 -28.13
C LYS A 183 13.22 -4.63 -29.56
N ALA A 184 12.04 -5.24 -29.70
CA ALA A 184 11.39 -5.53 -30.97
C ALA A 184 10.43 -4.39 -31.30
#